data_AF-A0A8W8IVW7-F1
#
_entry.id   AF-A0A8W8IVW7-F1
#
_cell.length_a   1.000
_cell.length_b   1.000
_cell.length_c   1.000
_cell.angle_alpha   90.00
_cell.angle_beta   90.00
_cell.angle_gamma   90.00
#
_symmetry.space_group_name_H-M   'P 1'
#
loop_
_entity.id
_entity.type
_entity.pdbx_description
1 polymer ?
#
loop_
_entity_poly.entity_id
_entity_poly.type
_entity_poly.pdbx_seq_one_letter_code
_entity_poly.pdbx_strand_id
1 'polypeptide(L)'
;QYLATAGADRYVRCFKLPDYELVFNDPTHSARATCVDWSPDSSLFATGSLDQNIVVWKPTAPHSLRSLVIKAAHKLSHPTRVRWLNNRHGRVGRP
;
A
#
# COMPACT_ATOMS: atom_id res chain seq x y z
N GLN A 1 -10.86 5.00 -10.74
CA GLN A 1 -10.03 3.78 -10.57
C GLN A 1 -8.58 4.22 -10.47
N TYR A 2 -7.76 3.49 -9.72
CA TYR A 2 -6.36 3.85 -9.47
C TYR A 2 -5.44 2.66 -9.71
N LEU A 3 -4.21 2.95 -10.11
CA LEU A 3 -3.10 2.00 -10.19
C LEU A 3 -2.01 2.47 -9.23
N ALA A 4 -1.57 1.61 -8.32
CA ALA A 4 -0.43 1.90 -7.44
C ALA A 4 0.79 1.10 -7.85
N THR A 5 1.97 1.72 -7.79
CA THR A 5 3.25 1.07 -8.03
C THR A 5 4.22 1.42 -6.92
N ALA A 6 5.15 0.52 -6.64
CA ALA A 6 6.19 0.69 -5.64
C ALA A 6 7.44 -0.06 -6.09
N GLY A 7 8.63 0.49 -5.87
CA GLY A 7 9.85 -0.08 -6.45
C GLY A 7 11.17 0.27 -5.78
N ALA A 8 12.26 -0.03 -6.50
CA ALA A 8 13.63 0.08 -6.04
C ALA A 8 14.11 1.52 -5.79
N ASP A 9 13.49 2.48 -6.47
CA ASP A 9 13.75 3.91 -6.31
C ASP A 9 13.17 4.50 -5.03
N ARG A 10 12.49 3.68 -4.21
CA ARG A 10 11.84 4.01 -2.94
C ARG A 10 10.55 4.82 -3.07
N TYR A 11 10.16 5.17 -4.29
CA TYR A 11 8.95 5.94 -4.53
C TYR A 11 7.74 5.00 -4.59
N VAL A 12 6.68 5.43 -3.91
CA VAL A 12 5.33 4.90 -4.11
C VAL A 12 4.61 5.87 -5.03
N ARG A 13 4.06 5.34 -6.12
CA ARG A 13 3.30 6.12 -7.10
C ARG A 13 1.88 5.65 -7.20
N CYS A 14 0.98 6.58 -7.45
CA CYS A 14 -0.41 6.28 -7.76
C CYS A 14 -0.82 7.04 -9.01
N PHE A 15 -1.53 6.36 -9.90
CA PHE A 15 -2.00 6.87 -11.17
C PHE A 15 -3.52 6.79 -11.21
N LYS A 16 -4.18 7.85 -11.71
CA LYS A 16 -5.62 7.87 -11.94
C LYS A 16 -5.92 7.37 -13.35
N LEU A 17 -6.87 6.45 -13.45
CA LEU A 17 -7.31 5.87 -14.73
C LEU A 17 -8.51 6.65 -15.32
N PRO A 18 -8.68 6.62 -16.66
CA PRO A 18 -7.94 5.80 -17.64
C PRO A 18 -6.65 6.44 -18.17
N ASP A 19 -6.45 7.73 -17.95
CA ASP A 19 -5.38 8.49 -18.62
C ASP A 19 -3.98 8.26 -18.01
N TYR A 20 -3.89 7.42 -16.97
CA TYR A 20 -2.68 7.15 -16.19
C TYR A 20 -2.01 8.44 -15.69
N GLU A 21 -2.82 9.42 -15.29
CA GLU A 21 -2.33 10.67 -14.72
C GLU A 21 -1.67 10.39 -13.37
N LEU A 22 -0.41 10.81 -13.20
CA LEU A 22 0.30 10.69 -11.94
C LEU A 22 -0.37 11.59 -10.89
N VAL A 23 -1.10 10.98 -9.95
CA VAL A 23 -1.72 11.71 -8.83
C VAL A 23 -0.81 11.79 -7.62
N PHE A 24 0.21 10.93 -7.55
CA PHE A 24 1.06 10.83 -6.37
C PHE A 24 2.41 10.20 -6.67
N ASN A 25 3.45 10.75 -6.06
CA ASN A 25 4.83 10.25 -6.14
C ASN A 25 5.57 10.61 -4.85
N ASP A 26 5.76 9.64 -3.97
CA ASP A 26 6.20 9.91 -2.60
C ASP A 26 7.30 8.96 -2.14
N PRO A 27 8.43 9.49 -1.61
CA PRO A 27 9.54 8.70 -1.10
C PRO A 27 9.42 8.43 0.42
N THR A 28 8.22 8.10 0.93
CA THR A 28 8.00 7.80 2.35
C THR A 28 8.90 6.67 2.84
N HIS A 29 9.22 5.71 1.98
CA HIS A 29 10.12 4.63 2.31
C HIS A 29 11.59 5.07 2.23
N SER A 30 12.39 4.72 3.24
CA SER A 30 13.83 5.04 3.25
C SER A 30 14.66 4.01 2.47
N ALA A 31 14.05 2.89 2.10
CA ALA A 31 14.63 1.84 1.28
C ALA A 31 13.63 1.33 0.22
N ARG A 32 14.05 0.40 -0.64
CA ARG A 32 13.23 -0.15 -1.73
C ARG A 32 11.92 -0.71 -1.19
N ALA A 33 10.81 -0.29 -1.79
CA ALA A 33 9.53 -0.92 -1.60
C ALA A 33 9.50 -2.28 -2.31
N THR A 34 9.06 -3.32 -1.62
CA THR A 34 9.08 -4.72 -2.07
C THR A 34 7.72 -5.22 -2.50
N CYS A 35 6.65 -4.60 -2.03
CA CYS A 35 5.29 -5.04 -2.33
C CYS A 35 4.28 -3.90 -2.22
N VAL A 36 3.16 -4.07 -2.93
CA VAL A 36 1.97 -3.22 -2.89
C VAL A 36 0.72 -4.09 -3.04
N ASP A 37 -0.36 -3.77 -2.34
CA ASP A 37 -1.65 -4.46 -2.49
C ASP A 37 -2.82 -3.52 -2.15
N TRP A 38 -3.91 -3.62 -2.92
CA TRP A 38 -5.12 -2.83 -2.74
C TRP A 38 -6.15 -3.54 -1.87
N SER A 39 -6.91 -2.76 -1.10
CA SER A 39 -8.07 -3.29 -0.37
C SER A 39 -9.17 -3.73 -1.35
N PRO A 40 -10.00 -4.74 -0.99
CA PRO A 40 -11.05 -5.25 -1.88
C PRO A 40 -12.11 -4.22 -2.29
N ASP A 41 -12.33 -3.21 -1.44
CA ASP A 41 -13.23 -2.08 -1.69
C ASP A 41 -12.54 -0.93 -2.45
N SER A 42 -11.27 -1.08 -2.83
CA SER A 42 -10.45 -0.07 -3.51
C SER A 42 -10.28 1.25 -2.75
N SER A 43 -10.60 1.29 -1.45
CA SER A 43 -10.53 2.51 -0.65
C SER A 43 -9.13 2.78 -0.07
N LEU A 44 -8.31 1.74 0.06
CA LEU A 44 -6.98 1.77 0.64
C LEU A 44 -6.01 0.94 -0.20
N PHE A 45 -4.72 1.24 -0.07
CA PHE A 45 -3.66 0.31 -0.47
C PHE A 45 -2.54 0.31 0.56
N ALA A 46 -1.76 -0.77 0.59
CA ALA A 46 -0.64 -0.92 1.51
C ALA A 46 0.64 -1.17 0.73
N THR A 47 1.76 -0.64 1.22
CA THR A 47 3.10 -0.91 0.71
C THR A 47 4.01 -1.41 1.82
N GLY A 48 4.93 -2.32 1.48
CA GLY A 48 5.98 -2.79 2.38
C GLY A 48 7.37 -2.53 1.78
N SER A 49 8.37 -2.33 2.64
CA SER A 49 9.72 -1.94 2.22
C SER A 49 10.83 -2.62 3.02
N LEU A 50 12.04 -2.66 2.44
CA LEU A 50 13.25 -3.09 3.12
C LEU A 50 13.59 -2.26 4.37
N ASP A 51 12.98 -1.09 4.52
CA ASP A 51 13.08 -0.25 5.73
C ASP A 51 12.30 -0.81 6.94
N GLN A 52 11.74 -2.01 6.82
CA GLN A 52 10.97 -2.72 7.83
C GLN A 52 9.59 -2.10 8.14
N ASN A 53 9.20 -1.06 7.42
CA ASN A 53 7.92 -0.37 7.62
C ASN A 53 6.88 -0.87 6.62
N ILE A 54 5.62 -0.81 7.06
CA ILE A 54 4.45 -0.92 6.19
C ILE A 54 3.76 0.45 6.20
N VAL A 55 3.31 0.91 5.04
CA VAL A 55 2.55 2.17 4.93
C VAL A 55 1.19 1.87 4.32
N VAL A 56 0.14 2.39 4.96
CA VAL A 56 -1.24 2.30 4.45
C VAL A 56 -1.63 3.66 3.90
N TRP A 57 -2.23 3.67 2.73
CA TRP A 57 -2.53 4.85 1.94
C TRP A 57 -4.03 4.96 1.69
N LYS A 58 -4.58 6.17 1.84
CA LYS A 58 -5.98 6.49 1.54
C LYS A 58 -6.05 7.65 0.55
N PRO A 59 -6.52 7.46 -0.69
CA PRO A 59 -6.81 8.55 -1.60
C PRO A 59 -7.95 9.39 -1.01
N THR A 60 -7.72 10.68 -0.76
CA THR A 60 -8.71 11.57 -0.15
C THR A 60 -9.33 12.57 -1.13
N ALA A 61 -8.57 12.95 -2.17
CA ALA A 61 -9.04 13.80 -3.26
C ALA A 61 -8.16 13.54 -4.50
N PRO A 62 -8.50 14.08 -5.69
CA PRO A 62 -7.53 14.19 -6.77
C PRO A 62 -6.23 14.81 -6.23
N HIS A 63 -5.10 14.15 -6.53
CA HIS A 63 -3.77 14.61 -6.13
C HIS A 63 -3.53 14.71 -4.60
N SER A 64 -4.36 14.06 -3.77
CA SER A 64 -4.23 14.08 -2.32
C SER A 64 -4.40 12.70 -1.71
N LEU A 65 -3.43 12.31 -0.87
CA LEU A 65 -3.42 11.06 -0.14
C LEU A 65 -3.09 11.32 1.33
N ARG A 66 -3.70 10.52 2.21
CA ARG A 66 -3.25 10.36 3.59
C ARG A 66 -2.48 9.06 3.73
N SER A 67 -1.44 9.06 4.54
CA SER A 67 -0.64 7.89 4.86
C SER A 67 -0.65 7.60 6.36
N LEU A 68 -0.58 6.31 6.70
CA LEU A 68 -0.36 5.80 8.04
C LEU A 68 0.87 4.89 8.01
N VAL A 69 1.91 5.26 8.75
CA VAL A 69 3.17 4.49 8.81
C VAL A 69 3.14 3.54 10.00
N ILE A 70 3.24 2.25 9.72
CA ILE A 70 3.42 1.18 10.71
C ILE A 70 4.92 0.88 10.78
N LYS A 71 5.58 1.47 11.77
CA LYS A 71 7.03 1.39 11.92
C LYS A 71 7.49 0.02 12.42
N ALA A 72 8.59 -0.48 11.86
CA ALA A 72 9.23 -1.72 12.27
C ALA A 72 8.23 -2.90 12.39
N ALA A 73 7.33 -3.01 11.42
CA ALA A 73 6.30 -4.05 11.35
C ALA A 73 6.92 -5.46 11.31
N HIS A 74 8.13 -5.56 10.74
CA HIS A 74 8.96 -6.77 10.78
C HIS A 74 10.34 -6.43 11.34
N LYS A 75 10.49 -6.47 12.66
CA LYS A 75 11.83 -6.42 13.28
C LYS A 75 12.57 -7.70 12.90
N LEU A 76 13.80 -7.57 12.41
CA LEU A 76 14.73 -8.65 11.98
C LEU A 76 14.65 -9.09 10.50
N SER A 77 13.64 -8.70 9.71
CA SER A 77 13.59 -9.01 8.27
C SER A 77 12.69 -8.05 7.51
N HIS A 78 12.76 -8.06 6.18
CA HIS A 78 11.91 -7.19 5.37
C HIS A 78 10.59 -7.86 4.98
N PRO A 79 9.47 -7.12 4.92
CA PRO A 79 8.22 -7.62 4.36
C PRO A 79 8.45 -8.05 2.90
N THR A 80 8.06 -9.27 2.58
CA THR A 80 8.11 -9.82 1.22
C THR A 80 6.80 -9.62 0.47
N ARG A 81 5.68 -9.53 1.21
CA ARG A 81 4.35 -9.34 0.65
C ARG A 81 3.40 -8.74 1.69
N VAL A 82 2.51 -7.86 1.24
CA VAL A 82 1.29 -7.46 1.96
C VAL A 82 0.07 -7.99 1.21
N ARG A 83 -0.99 -8.35 1.94
CA ARG A 83 -2.28 -8.75 1.34
C ARG A 83 -3.44 -8.22 2.14
N TRP A 84 -4.41 -7.62 1.47
CA TRP A 84 -5.72 -7.35 2.06
C TRP A 84 -6.59 -8.60 1.97
N LEU A 85 -7.19 -8.97 3.10
CA LEU A 85 -8.13 -10.07 3.15
C LEU A 85 -9.54 -9.58 2.81
N ASN A 86 -10.27 -10.40 2.06
CA ASN A 86 -11.68 -10.17 1.78
C ASN A 86 -12.51 -11.03 2.74
N ASN A 87 -13.29 -10.41 3.63
CA ASN A 87 -14.10 -11.11 4.62
C ASN A 87 -15.36 -11.80 4.05
N ARG A 88 -15.42 -12.08 2.73
CA ARG A 88 -16.55 -12.80 2.11
C ARG A 88 -16.71 -14.24 2.61
N HIS A 89 -15.74 -14.77 3.37
CA HIS A 89 -15.86 -16.02 4.12
C HIS A 89 -15.21 -15.87 5.51
N GLY A 90 -15.92 -15.27 6.46
CA GLY A 90 -15.38 -15.00 7.81
C GLY A 90 -16.35 -15.24 8.98
N ARG A 91 -17.53 -15.81 8.73
CA ARG A 91 -18.40 -16.36 9.78
C ARG A 91 -18.78 -17.79 9.43
N VAL A 92 -17.79 -18.68 9.44
CA VAL A 92 -18.11 -20.08 9.79
C VAL A 92 -18.16 -20.08 11.31
N GLY A 93 -19.33 -20.40 11.85
CA GLY A 93 -19.61 -20.36 13.28
C GLY A 93 -18.54 -21.11 14.08
N ARG A 94 -18.21 -20.56 15.25
CA ARG A 94 -17.62 -21.39 16.30
C ARG A 94 -18.71 -22.37 16.78
N PRO A 95 -18.38 -23.64 17.06
CA PRO A 95 -19.28 -24.54 17.78
C PRO A 95 -19.60 -24.00 19.17
#